data_AF-A0A453SRM7-F1
#
_entry.id   AF-A0A453SRM7-F1
#
_cell.length_a   1.000
_cell.length_b   1.000
_cell.length_c   1.000
_cell.angle_alpha   90.00
_cell.angle_beta   90.00
_cell.angle_gamma   90.00
#
_symmetry.space_group_name_H-M   'P 1'
#
loop_
_entity.id
_entity.type
_entity.pdbx_description
1 polymer ?
#
loop_
_entity_poly.entity_id
_entity_poly.type
_entity_poly.pdbx_seq_one_letter_code
_entity_poly.pdbx_strand_id
1 'polypeptide(L)'
;MNGNAEADSTLVFDKETLDKVYEKVAPSIVKVLLKPFSTGFVVSSTEKHNMVAVCSMLLIECKEKIRVRYSDGDTAVVDHTEKVSNSDMTILYARKTGKARPAVQFGVLEDIVCQKIVSLFPYKDGLMMFKGHIGLDDCTCEDSSGNIIPGQNIFSFTCPVGGSYSKDPDTDSDIRRRFMILTIGAPVFNLDGEVLGMIDSFSRSYDLKFARKSSEFRDELNKPGRVNWQLRSKKKLGSWHSTVGGRAVR
;
A
#
# COMPACT_ATOMS: atom_id res chain seq x y z
N MET A 1 -1.38 -2.86 35.41
CA MET A 1 -2.55 -3.74 35.24
C MET A 1 -2.51 -4.22 33.81
N ASN A 2 -2.01 -5.44 33.59
CA ASN A 2 -1.91 -6.03 32.26
C ASN A 2 -3.26 -6.67 31.94
N GLY A 3 -4.09 -5.98 31.17
CA GLY A 3 -5.25 -6.58 30.55
C GLY A 3 -4.76 -7.36 29.34
N ASN A 4 -4.60 -8.67 29.47
CA ASN A 4 -4.58 -9.54 28.29
C ASN A 4 -5.95 -9.38 27.65
N ALA A 5 -5.99 -8.75 26.47
CA ALA A 5 -7.17 -8.81 25.63
C ALA A 5 -7.48 -10.30 25.39
N GLU A 6 -8.67 -10.76 25.80
CA GLU A 6 -9.10 -12.12 25.47
C GLU A 6 -9.17 -12.23 23.96
N ALA A 7 -8.33 -13.09 23.38
CA ALA A 7 -8.39 -13.39 21.96
C ALA A 7 -9.78 -13.93 21.63
N ASP A 8 -10.48 -13.27 20.70
CA ASP A 8 -11.73 -13.77 20.15
C ASP A 8 -11.45 -15.10 19.44
N SER A 9 -11.75 -16.20 20.13
CA SER A 9 -11.51 -17.57 19.64
C SER A 9 -12.43 -17.98 18.50
N THR A 10 -13.36 -17.12 18.07
CA THR A 10 -14.23 -17.41 16.94
C THR A 10 -13.50 -17.06 15.64
N LEU A 11 -13.42 -17.99 14.69
CA LEU A 11 -12.93 -17.70 13.32
C LEU A 11 -13.95 -16.91 12.47
N VAL A 12 -14.92 -16.27 13.13
CA VAL A 12 -16.11 -15.67 12.53
C VAL A 12 -15.96 -14.16 12.49
N PHE A 13 -16.25 -13.57 11.34
CA PHE A 13 -16.31 -12.11 11.20
C PHE A 13 -17.73 -11.63 11.46
N ASP A 14 -17.88 -10.80 12.49
CA ASP A 14 -19.08 -10.01 12.71
C ASP A 14 -19.23 -8.95 11.60
N LYS A 15 -20.46 -8.76 11.12
CA LYS A 15 -20.77 -7.82 10.05
C LYS A 15 -20.59 -6.37 10.49
N GLU A 16 -20.99 -6.02 11.72
CA GLU A 16 -20.89 -4.64 12.20
C GLU A 16 -19.43 -4.18 12.29
N THR A 17 -18.54 -5.06 12.75
CA THR A 17 -17.09 -4.84 12.79
C THR A 17 -16.51 -4.70 11.39
N LEU A 18 -16.95 -5.54 10.42
CA LEU A 18 -16.54 -5.42 9.03
C LEU A 18 -16.99 -4.10 8.39
N ASP A 19 -18.22 -3.65 8.67
CA ASP A 19 -18.75 -2.40 8.14
C ASP A 19 -17.98 -1.21 8.74
N LYS A 20 -17.71 -1.21 10.06
CA LYS A 20 -16.89 -0.19 10.74
C LYS A 20 -15.48 -0.08 10.18
N VAL A 21 -14.78 -1.20 10.01
CA VAL A 21 -13.41 -1.16 9.48
C VAL A 21 -13.41 -0.70 8.02
N TYR A 22 -14.39 -1.13 7.22
CA TYR A 22 -14.54 -0.68 5.83
C TYR A 22 -14.71 0.84 5.75
N GLU A 23 -15.67 1.40 6.50
CA GLU A 23 -15.92 2.84 6.52
C GLU A 23 -14.70 3.65 6.98
N LYS A 24 -13.94 3.12 7.95
CA LYS A 24 -12.73 3.76 8.46
C LYS A 24 -11.63 3.82 7.40
N VAL A 25 -11.36 2.72 6.69
CA VAL A 25 -10.13 2.60 5.86
C VAL A 25 -10.36 2.81 4.37
N ALA A 26 -11.58 2.59 3.85
CA ALA A 26 -11.90 2.78 2.42
C ALA A 26 -11.50 4.16 1.86
N PRO A 27 -11.67 5.29 2.58
CA PRO A 27 -11.22 6.60 2.11
C PRO A 27 -9.71 6.75 1.88
N SER A 28 -8.90 5.90 2.51
CA SER A 28 -7.44 5.92 2.38
C SER A 28 -6.92 5.05 1.23
N ILE A 29 -7.76 4.17 0.68
CA ILE A 29 -7.39 3.29 -0.44
C ILE A 29 -7.52 4.04 -1.76
N VAL A 30 -6.54 3.85 -2.64
CA VAL A 30 -6.51 4.53 -3.93
C VAL A 30 -6.23 3.58 -5.08
N LYS A 31 -6.73 3.97 -6.25
CA LYS A 31 -6.46 3.32 -7.53
C LYS A 31 -5.39 4.08 -8.29
N VAL A 32 -4.24 3.46 -8.49
CA VAL A 32 -3.16 4.03 -9.30
C VAL A 32 -3.44 3.68 -10.76
N LEU A 33 -3.67 4.70 -11.58
CA LEU A 33 -4.13 4.57 -12.96
C LEU A 33 -2.98 4.22 -13.90
N LEU A 34 -2.49 3.00 -13.77
CA LEU A 34 -1.56 2.32 -14.66
C LEU A 34 -2.30 1.32 -15.55
N LYS A 35 -1.60 0.68 -16.50
CA LYS A 35 -2.14 -0.45 -17.28
C LYS A 35 -1.28 -1.70 -17.03
N PRO A 36 -1.77 -2.70 -16.28
CA PRO A 36 -3.00 -2.69 -15.47
C PRO A 36 -2.92 -1.69 -14.31
N PHE A 37 -4.07 -1.28 -13.76
CA PHE A 37 -4.07 -0.40 -12.59
C PHE A 37 -3.55 -1.14 -11.36
N SER A 38 -3.04 -0.40 -10.38
CA SER A 38 -2.57 -0.97 -9.11
C SER A 38 -3.25 -0.36 -7.89
N THR A 39 -3.11 -1.05 -6.76
CA THR A 39 -3.56 -0.58 -5.45
C THR A 39 -2.49 0.26 -4.78
N GLY A 40 -2.92 1.32 -4.10
CA GLY A 40 -2.10 2.05 -3.15
C GLY A 40 -2.94 2.53 -1.98
N PHE A 41 -2.28 3.14 -1.00
CA PHE A 41 -2.95 3.72 0.16
C PHE A 41 -2.25 4.99 0.64
N VAL A 42 -3.03 5.93 1.18
CA VAL A 42 -2.52 7.22 1.66
C VAL A 42 -1.82 7.02 3.00
N VAL A 43 -0.54 7.42 3.07
CA VAL A 43 0.27 7.32 4.30
C VAL A 43 0.47 8.66 4.99
N SER A 44 0.32 9.76 4.27
CA SER A 44 0.40 11.12 4.83
C SER A 44 -0.18 12.14 3.85
N SER A 45 -0.43 13.35 4.34
CA SER A 45 -0.83 14.49 3.53
C SER A 45 -0.03 15.72 3.94
N THR A 46 0.48 16.45 2.95
CA THR A 46 1.13 17.75 3.13
C THR A 46 0.21 18.87 2.63
N GLU A 47 0.72 20.09 2.61
CA GLU A 47 0.03 21.22 1.98
C GLU A 47 -0.18 21.02 0.48
N LYS A 48 0.79 20.40 -0.22
CA LYS A 48 0.81 20.31 -1.69
C LYS A 48 0.50 18.93 -2.24
N HIS A 49 0.75 17.88 -1.46
CA HIS A 49 0.70 16.50 -1.92
C HIS A 49 0.04 15.58 -0.90
N ASN A 50 -0.78 14.67 -1.38
CA ASN A 50 -1.09 13.44 -0.65
C ASN A 50 -0.01 12.42 -0.99
N MET A 51 0.56 11.79 0.03
CA MET A 51 1.62 10.78 -0.10
C MET A 51 0.98 9.41 -0.13
N VAL A 52 1.15 8.69 -1.23
CA VAL A 52 0.53 7.39 -1.47
C VAL A 52 1.60 6.32 -1.53
N ALA A 53 1.49 5.30 -0.67
CA ALA A 53 2.31 4.10 -0.74
C ALA A 53 1.80 3.15 -1.82
N VAL A 54 2.73 2.60 -2.59
CA VAL A 54 2.49 1.58 -3.62
C VAL A 54 3.63 0.56 -3.65
N CYS A 55 3.34 -0.66 -4.10
CA CYS A 55 4.39 -1.65 -4.36
C CYS A 55 5.26 -1.20 -5.57
N SER A 56 6.57 -1.14 -5.35
CA SER A 56 7.57 -0.63 -6.31
C SER A 56 7.63 -1.47 -7.58
N MET A 57 7.41 -2.79 -7.48
CA MET A 57 7.40 -3.68 -8.64
C MET A 57 6.36 -3.27 -9.68
N LEU A 58 5.27 -2.63 -9.25
CA LEU A 58 4.18 -2.20 -10.12
C LEU A 58 4.50 -0.92 -10.90
N LEU A 59 5.65 -0.28 -10.63
CA LEU A 59 6.08 0.97 -11.28
C LEU A 59 7.19 0.79 -12.33
N ILE A 60 7.80 -0.39 -12.42
CA ILE A 60 9.05 -0.64 -13.17
C ILE A 60 8.94 -0.29 -14.67
N GLU A 61 7.75 -0.40 -15.25
CA GLU A 61 7.54 -0.20 -16.70
C GLU A 61 6.74 1.07 -17.05
N CYS A 62 6.46 1.94 -16.06
CA CYS A 62 5.62 3.10 -16.30
C CYS A 62 6.36 4.21 -17.06
N LYS A 63 6.07 4.33 -18.36
CA LYS A 63 6.53 5.45 -19.22
C LYS A 63 5.56 6.64 -19.25
N GLU A 64 4.36 6.47 -18.71
CA GLU A 64 3.30 7.46 -18.72
C GLU A 64 3.25 8.28 -17.42
N LYS A 65 2.55 9.41 -17.46
CA LYS A 65 2.33 10.22 -16.27
C LYS A 65 1.40 9.49 -15.31
N ILE A 66 1.92 9.11 -14.14
CA ILE A 66 1.16 8.40 -13.10
C ILE A 66 0.05 9.30 -12.56
N ARG A 67 -1.15 8.73 -12.42
CA ARG A 67 -2.31 9.37 -11.79
C ARG A 67 -2.87 8.47 -10.69
N VAL A 68 -3.42 9.09 -9.66
CA VAL A 68 -4.07 8.40 -8.54
C VAL A 68 -5.54 8.81 -8.53
N ARG A 69 -6.45 7.84 -8.46
CA ARG A 69 -7.88 8.05 -8.26
C ARG A 69 -8.27 7.67 -6.83
N TYR A 70 -8.92 8.57 -6.12
CA TYR A 70 -9.42 8.38 -4.76
C TYR A 70 -10.83 7.76 -4.75
N SER A 71 -11.29 7.33 -3.58
CA SER A 71 -12.60 6.69 -3.41
C SER A 71 -13.79 7.59 -3.75
N ASP A 72 -13.65 8.90 -3.64
CA ASP A 72 -14.67 9.88 -4.05
C ASP A 72 -14.62 10.22 -5.56
N GLY A 73 -13.81 9.51 -6.35
CA GLY A 73 -13.70 9.67 -7.80
C GLY A 73 -12.68 10.73 -8.24
N ASP A 74 -12.22 11.59 -7.34
CA ASP A 74 -11.20 12.59 -7.63
C ASP A 74 -9.92 11.95 -8.17
N THR A 75 -9.28 12.60 -9.13
CA THR A 75 -8.03 12.14 -9.72
C THR A 75 -6.94 13.19 -9.56
N ALA A 76 -5.79 12.77 -9.02
CA ALA A 76 -4.61 13.59 -8.85
C ALA A 76 -3.47 13.10 -9.75
N VAL A 77 -2.68 14.06 -10.24
CA VAL A 77 -1.45 13.79 -10.98
C VAL A 77 -0.31 13.61 -9.99
N VAL A 78 0.55 12.62 -10.22
CA VAL A 78 1.78 12.42 -9.44
C VAL A 78 2.87 13.35 -9.97
N ASP A 79 3.41 14.18 -9.09
CA ASP A 79 4.50 15.11 -9.43
C ASP A 79 5.89 14.49 -9.21
N HIS A 80 5.99 13.57 -8.25
CA HIS A 80 7.25 12.95 -7.86
C HIS A 80 7.03 11.55 -7.27
N THR A 81 8.06 10.71 -7.32
CA THR A 81 8.09 9.36 -6.74
C THR A 81 9.39 9.15 -5.98
N GLU A 82 9.30 8.56 -4.79
CA GLU A 82 10.46 8.27 -3.94
C GLU A 82 10.43 6.80 -3.49
N LYS A 83 11.47 6.04 -3.83
CA LYS A 83 11.61 4.66 -3.37
C LYS A 83 12.00 4.66 -1.89
N VAL A 84 11.30 3.87 -1.07
CA VAL A 84 11.65 3.68 0.33
C VAL A 84 12.86 2.75 0.43
N SER A 85 13.92 3.23 1.08
CA SER A 85 15.13 2.44 1.31
C SER A 85 14.81 1.13 2.02
N ASN A 86 15.43 0.04 1.58
CA ASN A 86 15.26 -1.31 2.16
C ASN A 86 13.81 -1.82 2.20
N SER A 87 12.95 -1.30 1.33
CA SER A 87 11.56 -1.72 1.20
C SER A 87 11.19 -1.86 -0.27
N ASP A 88 10.23 -2.74 -0.54
CA ASP A 88 9.57 -2.84 -1.85
C ASP A 88 8.47 -1.78 -2.04
N MET A 89 8.44 -0.75 -1.20
CA MET A 89 7.47 0.35 -1.30
C MET A 89 8.04 1.59 -1.99
N THR A 90 7.21 2.25 -2.80
CA THR A 90 7.47 3.58 -3.36
C THR A 90 6.37 4.54 -2.89
N ILE A 91 6.75 5.77 -2.56
CA ILE A 91 5.84 6.86 -2.25
C ILE A 91 5.60 7.71 -3.50
N LEU A 92 4.33 7.84 -3.87
CA LEU A 92 3.86 8.77 -4.89
C LEU A 92 3.42 10.07 -4.24
N TYR A 93 3.96 11.19 -4.70
CA TYR A 93 3.55 12.53 -4.29
C TYR A 93 2.45 13.02 -5.23
N ALA A 94 1.21 12.65 -4.93
CA ALA A 94 0.04 13.01 -5.71
C ALA A 94 -0.43 14.43 -5.37
N ARG A 95 -0.53 15.30 -6.38
CA ARG A 95 -0.91 16.71 -6.19
C ARG A 95 -2.26 16.81 -5.50
N LYS A 96 -2.34 17.65 -4.47
CA LYS A 96 -3.56 17.87 -3.71
C LYS A 96 -4.57 18.63 -4.57
N THR A 97 -5.77 18.07 -4.74
CA THR A 97 -6.88 18.66 -5.52
C THR A 97 -7.93 19.33 -4.65
N GLY A 98 -7.62 19.59 -3.37
CA GLY A 98 -8.55 20.14 -2.39
C GLY A 98 -8.19 19.72 -0.97
N LYS A 99 -9.06 18.91 -0.34
CA LYS A 99 -8.88 18.42 1.04
C LYS A 99 -7.70 17.47 1.19
N ALA A 100 -7.16 17.39 2.41
CA ALA A 100 -6.23 16.34 2.79
C ALA A 100 -6.94 14.98 2.73
N ARG A 101 -6.23 13.96 2.28
CA ARG A 101 -6.78 12.60 2.23
C ARG A 101 -6.50 11.89 3.56
N PRO A 102 -7.47 11.11 4.09
CA PRO A 102 -7.26 10.37 5.32
C PRO A 102 -6.06 9.44 5.18
N ALA A 103 -5.09 9.56 6.08
CA ALA A 103 -3.95 8.67 6.13
C ALA A 103 -4.28 7.43 6.95
N VAL A 104 -3.72 6.30 6.55
CA VAL A 104 -3.78 5.07 7.35
C VAL A 104 -3.02 5.24 8.67
N GLN A 105 -3.43 4.49 9.69
CA GLN A 105 -2.66 4.28 10.91
C GLN A 105 -1.83 3.00 10.76
N PHE A 106 -0.68 2.92 11.42
CA PHE A 106 0.17 1.73 11.42
C PHE A 106 0.05 1.00 12.74
N GLY A 107 -0.34 -0.26 12.69
CA GLY A 107 -0.46 -1.13 13.85
C GLY A 107 0.82 -1.94 14.06
N VAL A 108 0.77 -2.82 15.06
CA VAL A 108 1.79 -3.84 15.30
C VAL A 108 1.10 -5.20 15.19
N LEU A 109 1.78 -6.19 14.61
CA LEU A 109 1.26 -7.54 14.62
C LEU A 109 1.18 -8.03 16.06
N GLU A 110 0.04 -8.58 16.44
CA GLU A 110 -0.13 -9.13 17.79
C GLU A 110 0.36 -10.58 17.78
N ASP A 111 1.03 -10.98 18.86
CA ASP A 111 1.43 -12.37 19.07
C ASP A 111 0.20 -13.20 19.51
N ILE A 112 -0.75 -13.34 18.59
CA ILE A 112 -1.98 -14.10 18.78
C ILE A 112 -2.21 -15.07 17.62
N VAL A 113 -2.73 -16.24 17.95
CA VAL A 113 -3.08 -17.26 16.97
C VAL A 113 -4.30 -16.79 16.17
N CYS A 114 -4.21 -16.89 14.84
CA CYS A 114 -5.32 -16.58 13.93
C CYS A 114 -5.87 -15.14 14.05
N GLN A 115 -5.01 -14.14 14.22
CA GLN A 115 -5.43 -12.73 14.18
C GLN A 115 -6.30 -12.44 12.95
N LYS A 116 -7.48 -11.85 13.18
CA LYS A 116 -8.42 -11.46 12.12
C LYS A 116 -7.89 -10.24 11.38
N ILE A 117 -7.88 -10.32 10.06
CA ILE A 117 -7.42 -9.25 9.19
C ILE A 117 -8.44 -8.97 8.08
N VAL A 118 -8.33 -7.77 7.50
CA VAL A 118 -9.00 -7.39 6.27
C VAL A 118 -8.03 -6.74 5.29
N SER A 119 -8.32 -6.80 3.99
CA SER A 119 -7.57 -6.06 2.97
C SER A 119 -8.52 -5.45 1.97
N LEU A 120 -8.27 -4.20 1.58
CA LEU A 120 -9.10 -3.47 0.62
C LEU A 120 -8.29 -3.07 -0.60
N PHE A 121 -8.90 -3.21 -1.78
CA PHE A 121 -8.27 -2.84 -3.05
C PHE A 121 -9.33 -2.46 -4.09
N PRO A 122 -8.96 -1.63 -5.09
CA PRO A 122 -9.85 -1.29 -6.19
C PRO A 122 -10.21 -2.51 -7.03
N TYR A 123 -11.49 -2.72 -7.26
CA TYR A 123 -12.01 -3.73 -8.17
C TYR A 123 -13.17 -3.15 -8.98
N LYS A 124 -13.04 -3.21 -10.32
CA LYS A 124 -13.94 -2.51 -11.25
C LYS A 124 -14.04 -1.01 -10.89
N ASP A 125 -15.23 -0.54 -10.55
CA ASP A 125 -15.55 0.85 -10.20
C ASP A 125 -15.63 1.08 -8.68
N GLY A 126 -15.44 0.05 -7.86
CA GLY A 126 -15.52 0.14 -6.40
C GLY A 126 -14.28 -0.39 -5.68
N LEU A 127 -14.43 -0.59 -4.38
CA LEU A 127 -13.47 -1.30 -3.53
C LEU A 127 -14.02 -2.67 -3.19
N MET A 128 -13.18 -3.69 -3.25
CA MET A 128 -13.49 -5.00 -2.69
C MET A 128 -12.71 -5.20 -1.39
N MET A 129 -13.34 -5.88 -0.43
CA MET A 129 -12.74 -6.24 0.84
C MET A 129 -12.55 -7.75 0.91
N PHE A 130 -11.33 -8.15 1.25
CA PHE A 130 -11.01 -9.48 1.72
C PHE A 130 -10.97 -9.53 3.23
N LYS A 131 -11.26 -10.72 3.76
CA LYS A 131 -11.15 -11.04 5.18
C LYS A 131 -10.52 -12.41 5.35
N GLY A 132 -9.77 -12.58 6.42
CA GLY A 132 -9.20 -13.86 6.79
C GLY A 132 -8.27 -13.75 7.99
N HIS A 133 -7.40 -14.73 8.16
CA HIS A 133 -6.64 -14.89 9.40
C HIS A 133 -5.15 -15.00 9.11
N ILE A 134 -4.34 -14.43 9.98
CA ILE A 134 -2.89 -14.67 9.99
C ILE A 134 -2.65 -16.14 10.32
N GLY A 135 -1.94 -16.83 9.43
CA GLY A 135 -1.57 -18.23 9.59
C GLY A 135 -0.20 -18.40 10.25
N LEU A 136 0.76 -17.52 9.91
CA LEU A 136 2.11 -17.49 10.49
C LEU A 136 2.59 -16.02 10.55
N ASP A 137 3.08 -15.58 11.71
CA ASP A 137 3.65 -14.25 11.92
C ASP A 137 5.01 -14.08 11.21
N ASP A 138 5.90 -15.04 11.39
CA ASP A 138 7.21 -15.06 10.72
C ASP A 138 7.36 -16.32 9.88
N CYS A 139 7.27 -16.17 8.57
CA CYS A 139 7.56 -17.27 7.64
C CYS A 139 9.04 -17.62 7.70
N THR A 140 9.40 -18.90 7.85
CA THR A 140 10.79 -19.38 7.78
C THR A 140 10.91 -20.49 6.74
N CYS A 141 12.11 -20.72 6.20
CA CYS A 141 12.44 -21.94 5.47
C CYS A 141 13.69 -22.61 6.04
N GLU A 142 13.88 -23.90 5.79
CA GLU A 142 15.08 -24.64 6.17
C GLU A 142 15.89 -24.94 4.92
N ASP A 143 17.19 -24.63 4.94
CA ASP A 143 18.09 -25.00 3.85
C ASP A 143 18.49 -26.48 3.90
N SER A 144 19.20 -26.96 2.88
CA SER A 144 19.64 -28.36 2.81
C SER A 144 20.64 -28.76 3.90
N SER A 145 21.16 -27.80 4.67
CA SER A 145 22.09 -28.03 5.78
C SER A 145 21.38 -27.99 7.15
N GLY A 146 20.06 -27.80 7.17
CA GLY A 146 19.26 -27.68 8.39
C GLY A 146 19.23 -26.29 9.00
N ASN A 147 19.73 -25.25 8.30
CA ASN A 147 19.69 -23.89 8.83
C ASN A 147 18.31 -23.27 8.60
N ILE A 148 17.72 -22.72 9.67
CA ILE A 148 16.49 -21.94 9.57
C ILE A 148 16.82 -20.55 9.02
N ILE A 149 16.29 -20.26 7.84
CA ILE A 149 16.36 -18.96 7.17
C ILE A 149 15.05 -18.22 7.46
N PRO A 150 15.09 -17.08 8.15
CA PRO A 150 13.90 -16.25 8.34
C PRO A 150 13.49 -15.60 7.02
N GLY A 151 12.19 -15.64 6.72
CA GLY A 151 11.57 -14.78 5.72
C GLY A 151 11.68 -13.33 6.19
N GLN A 152 12.07 -12.44 5.28
CA GLN A 152 12.37 -11.04 5.57
C GLN A 152 11.12 -10.27 6.05
N ASN A 153 10.81 -10.30 7.35
CA ASN A 153 9.64 -9.68 7.99
C ASN A 153 8.33 -9.91 7.22
N ILE A 154 8.07 -11.17 6.85
CA ILE A 154 6.88 -11.56 6.09
C ILE A 154 5.99 -12.41 6.97
N PHE A 155 4.71 -12.04 7.04
CA PHE A 155 3.65 -12.87 7.61
C PHE A 155 2.78 -13.49 6.52
N SER A 156 2.23 -14.65 6.79
CA SER A 156 1.27 -15.33 5.92
C SER A 156 -0.15 -15.23 6.45
N PHE A 157 -1.11 -15.08 5.55
CA PHE A 157 -2.52 -14.99 5.92
C PHE A 157 -3.42 -15.61 4.86
N THR A 158 -4.56 -16.11 5.34
CA THR A 158 -5.63 -16.66 4.50
C THR A 158 -6.48 -15.54 3.94
N CYS A 159 -6.80 -15.62 2.65
CA CYS A 159 -7.52 -14.57 1.95
C CYS A 159 -8.11 -15.14 0.65
N PRO A 160 -9.38 -15.59 0.66
CA PRO A 160 -9.99 -16.21 -0.52
C PRO A 160 -10.12 -15.20 -1.66
N VAL A 161 -9.90 -15.62 -2.91
CA VAL A 161 -10.19 -14.79 -4.08
C VAL A 161 -11.71 -14.75 -4.30
N GLY A 162 -12.29 -13.57 -4.20
CA GLY A 162 -13.71 -13.34 -4.42
C GLY A 162 -13.99 -13.17 -5.90
N GLY A 163 -14.62 -14.16 -6.52
CA GLY A 163 -15.06 -14.10 -7.92
C GLY A 163 -15.85 -15.34 -8.27
N SER A 164 -17.01 -15.17 -8.90
CA SER A 164 -17.75 -16.27 -9.51
C SER A 164 -16.84 -16.95 -10.52
N TYR A 165 -16.43 -18.18 -10.23
CA TYR A 165 -15.67 -19.01 -11.13
C TYR A 165 -16.32 -19.00 -12.51
N SER A 166 -15.57 -18.57 -13.52
CA SER A 166 -15.91 -18.90 -14.90
C SER A 166 -15.90 -20.43 -14.98
N LYS A 167 -16.96 -21.04 -15.52
CA LYS A 167 -16.98 -22.50 -15.77
C LYS A 167 -15.96 -22.92 -16.84
N ASP A 168 -15.34 -21.96 -17.50
CA ASP A 168 -14.31 -22.18 -18.52
C ASP A 168 -12.90 -21.96 -17.92
N PRO A 169 -12.11 -23.04 -17.73
CA PRO A 169 -10.81 -23.01 -17.07
C PRO A 169 -9.75 -22.18 -17.81
N ASP A 170 -9.87 -22.02 -19.13
CA ASP A 170 -8.90 -21.25 -19.93
C ASP A 170 -9.07 -19.74 -19.73
N THR A 171 -10.29 -19.27 -19.48
CA THR A 171 -10.56 -17.87 -19.07
C THR A 171 -10.34 -17.64 -17.58
N ASP A 172 -10.49 -18.66 -16.74
CA ASP A 172 -10.35 -18.57 -15.28
C ASP A 172 -8.90 -18.31 -14.83
N SER A 173 -7.91 -18.94 -15.49
CA SER A 173 -6.49 -18.75 -15.17
C SER A 173 -6.02 -17.30 -15.38
N ASP A 174 -6.50 -16.67 -16.45
CA ASP A 174 -6.13 -15.32 -16.85
C ASP A 174 -6.82 -14.25 -15.99
N ILE A 175 -8.07 -14.50 -15.59
CA ILE A 175 -8.82 -13.66 -14.64
C ILE A 175 -8.18 -13.74 -13.25
N ARG A 176 -7.83 -14.95 -12.77
CA ARG A 176 -7.13 -15.13 -11.49
C ARG A 176 -5.81 -14.38 -11.47
N ARG A 177 -4.97 -14.57 -12.50
CA ARG A 177 -3.69 -13.87 -12.61
C ARG A 177 -3.86 -12.34 -12.59
N ARG A 178 -4.83 -11.81 -13.34
CA ARG A 178 -5.13 -10.37 -13.35
C ARG A 178 -5.59 -9.90 -11.98
N PHE A 179 -6.53 -10.60 -11.36
CA PHE A 179 -7.04 -10.28 -10.03
C PHE A 179 -5.95 -10.23 -8.98
N MET A 180 -5.01 -11.18 -9.06
CA MET A 180 -3.87 -11.24 -8.16
C MET A 180 -2.91 -10.08 -8.35
N ILE A 181 -2.63 -9.68 -9.59
CA ILE A 181 -1.83 -8.48 -9.90
C ILE A 181 -2.48 -7.22 -9.31
N LEU A 182 -3.82 -7.14 -9.28
CA LEU A 182 -4.53 -6.00 -8.67
C LEU A 182 -4.38 -5.93 -7.14
N THR A 183 -4.13 -7.08 -6.49
CA THR A 183 -4.05 -7.18 -5.02
C THR A 183 -2.64 -6.94 -4.45
N ILE A 184 -1.59 -7.11 -5.25
CA ILE A 184 -0.22 -6.75 -4.82
C ILE A 184 -0.20 -5.26 -4.46
N GLY A 185 0.44 -4.92 -3.34
CA GLY A 185 0.50 -3.56 -2.83
C GLY A 185 -0.73 -3.13 -2.01
N ALA A 186 -1.76 -3.98 -1.90
CA ALA A 186 -2.89 -3.69 -1.03
C ALA A 186 -2.45 -3.75 0.45
N PRO A 187 -2.94 -2.83 1.30
CA PRO A 187 -2.70 -2.89 2.73
C PRO A 187 -3.48 -4.03 3.39
N VAL A 188 -2.89 -4.63 4.41
CA VAL A 188 -3.53 -5.59 5.32
C VAL A 188 -3.78 -4.89 6.65
N PHE A 189 -5.02 -4.88 7.11
CA PHE A 189 -5.46 -4.21 8.32
C PHE A 189 -5.87 -5.20 9.41
N ASN A 190 -5.65 -4.83 10.68
CA ASN A 190 -6.41 -5.41 11.79
C ASN A 190 -7.87 -4.88 11.77
N LEU A 191 -8.71 -5.37 12.69
CA LEU A 191 -10.10 -4.95 12.78
C LEU A 191 -10.26 -3.50 13.30
N ASP A 192 -9.22 -2.94 13.91
CA ASP A 192 -9.16 -1.51 14.25
C ASP A 192 -8.82 -0.62 13.05
N GLY A 193 -8.53 -1.18 11.86
CA GLY A 193 -8.22 -0.41 10.65
C GLY A 193 -6.79 0.13 10.60
N GLU A 194 -5.88 -0.48 11.34
CA GLU A 194 -4.45 -0.17 11.34
C GLU A 194 -3.69 -1.13 10.41
N VAL A 195 -2.77 -0.59 9.62
CA VAL A 195 -1.98 -1.36 8.65
C VAL A 195 -0.93 -2.20 9.37
N LEU A 196 -1.08 -3.52 9.26
CA LEU A 196 -0.15 -4.53 9.72
C LEU A 196 0.91 -4.86 8.68
N GLY A 197 0.59 -4.66 7.40
CA GLY A 197 1.52 -4.92 6.31
C GLY A 197 0.95 -4.59 4.94
N MET A 198 1.73 -4.93 3.92
CA MET A 198 1.36 -4.75 2.51
C MET A 198 1.54 -6.07 1.76
N ILE A 199 0.56 -6.46 0.96
CA ILE A 199 0.61 -7.69 0.17
C ILE A 199 1.79 -7.63 -0.80
N ASP A 200 2.69 -8.60 -0.67
CA ASP A 200 3.92 -8.69 -1.45
C ASP A 200 3.81 -9.81 -2.49
N SER A 201 3.34 -10.98 -2.07
CA SER A 201 3.25 -12.16 -2.93
C SER A 201 2.15 -13.12 -2.50
N PHE A 202 1.99 -14.22 -3.25
CA PHE A 202 0.93 -15.21 -3.06
C PHE A 202 1.46 -16.62 -3.30
N SER A 203 0.82 -17.59 -2.67
CA SER A 203 1.07 -19.00 -2.93
C SER A 203 0.45 -19.43 -4.28
N ARG A 204 0.80 -20.64 -4.73
CA ARG A 204 0.16 -21.27 -5.90
C ARG A 204 -1.31 -21.62 -5.69
N SER A 205 -1.76 -21.79 -4.45
CA SER A 205 -3.18 -22.04 -4.13
C SER A 205 -4.00 -20.75 -4.12
N TYR A 206 -3.35 -19.58 -4.11
CA TYR A 206 -3.94 -18.23 -4.15
C TYR A 206 -4.74 -17.81 -2.91
N ASP A 207 -5.22 -18.77 -2.12
CA ASP A 207 -5.90 -18.56 -0.84
C ASP A 207 -4.93 -18.18 0.27
N LEU A 208 -3.63 -18.44 0.09
CA LEU A 208 -2.56 -18.01 0.98
C LEU A 208 -1.80 -16.84 0.35
N LYS A 209 -1.67 -15.75 1.11
CA LYS A 209 -0.94 -14.55 0.72
C LYS A 209 0.15 -14.24 1.73
N PHE A 210 1.17 -13.53 1.27
CA PHE A 210 2.30 -13.10 2.06
C PHE A 210 2.35 -11.57 2.04
N ALA A 211 2.45 -10.98 3.22
CA ALA A 211 2.57 -9.54 3.38
C ALA A 211 3.85 -9.19 4.13
N ARG A 212 4.52 -8.14 3.68
CA ARG A 212 5.62 -7.54 4.43
C ARG A 212 5.06 -6.73 5.59
N LYS A 213 5.63 -6.93 6.77
CA LYS A 213 5.22 -6.24 8.00
C LYS A 213 5.36 -4.72 7.84
N SER A 214 4.43 -3.97 8.41
CA SER A 214 4.40 -2.51 8.32
C SER A 214 5.62 -1.83 8.95
N SER A 215 6.29 -2.49 9.89
CA SER A 215 7.54 -2.05 10.50
C SER A 215 8.63 -1.73 9.45
N GLU A 216 8.72 -2.50 8.37
CA GLU A 216 9.75 -2.31 7.32
C GLU A 216 9.70 -0.94 6.67
N PHE A 217 8.51 -0.34 6.60
CA PHE A 217 8.32 0.92 5.90
C PHE A 217 7.80 2.06 6.78
N ARG A 218 7.11 1.76 7.90
CA ARG A 218 6.70 2.75 8.90
C ARG A 218 7.90 3.51 9.45
N ASP A 219 8.95 2.78 9.83
CA ASP A 219 10.11 3.40 10.48
C ASP A 219 10.86 4.32 9.49
N GLU A 220 10.92 3.92 8.22
CA GLU A 220 11.44 4.75 7.13
C GLU A 220 10.59 6.00 6.85
N LEU A 221 9.26 5.89 6.93
CA LEU A 221 8.34 7.03 6.79
C LEU A 221 8.49 8.04 7.94
N ASN A 222 8.82 7.56 9.14
CA ASN A 222 9.00 8.38 10.33
C ASN A 222 10.40 9.03 10.45
N LYS A 223 11.33 8.74 9.53
CA LYS A 223 12.68 9.31 9.58
C LYS A 223 12.65 10.85 9.46
N PRO A 224 13.34 11.58 10.35
CA PRO A 224 13.48 13.03 10.25
C PRO A 224 14.11 13.39 8.90
N GLY A 225 13.37 14.11 8.05
CA GLY A 225 13.86 14.53 6.74
C GLY A 225 13.07 14.08 5.53
N ARG A 226 12.25 13.02 5.61
CA ARG A 226 11.34 12.66 4.49
C ARG A 226 10.17 13.65 4.34
N VAL A 227 9.77 14.28 5.43
CA VAL A 227 8.85 15.43 5.42
C VAL A 227 9.57 16.72 4.93
N ASN A 228 10.91 16.73 4.81
CA ASN A 228 11.72 17.93 4.50
C ASN A 228 11.94 18.24 3.00
N TRP A 229 11.27 17.56 2.05
CA TRP A 229 11.20 18.13 0.68
C TRP A 229 10.55 19.53 0.67
N GLN A 230 9.79 19.86 1.73
CA GLN A 230 9.21 21.17 1.99
C GLN A 230 10.21 22.34 2.00
N LEU A 231 11.51 22.11 2.27
CA LEU A 231 12.48 23.20 2.45
C LEU A 231 13.47 23.42 1.28
N ARG A 232 13.63 22.44 0.38
CA ARG A 232 14.64 22.54 -0.69
C ARG A 232 14.17 23.28 -1.95
N SER A 233 12.87 23.53 -2.12
CA SER A 233 12.36 24.27 -3.30
C SER A 233 12.41 25.81 -3.18
N LYS A 234 12.92 26.37 -2.07
CA LYS A 234 12.97 27.83 -1.83
C LYS A 234 14.35 28.49 -2.02
N LYS A 235 15.38 27.77 -2.49
CA LYS A 235 16.67 28.38 -2.87
C LYS A 235 16.99 28.15 -4.34
N LYS A 236 16.29 28.85 -5.22
CA LYS A 236 16.80 29.36 -6.52
C LYS A 236 15.74 30.27 -7.17
N LEU A 237 15.48 31.41 -6.55
CA LEU A 237 14.96 32.59 -7.25
C LEU A 237 15.61 33.82 -6.62
N GLY A 238 16.32 34.59 -7.43
CA GLY A 238 16.82 35.92 -7.08
C GLY A 238 18.33 36.13 -7.20
N SER A 239 18.83 36.32 -8.41
CA SER A 239 19.36 37.63 -8.79
C SER A 239 19.43 37.73 -10.31
N TRP A 240 18.44 38.37 -10.91
CA TRP A 240 18.62 39.05 -12.18
C TRP A 240 19.26 40.40 -11.87
N HIS A 241 20.45 40.65 -12.39
CA HIS A 241 20.84 41.98 -12.81
C HIS A 241 21.15 41.94 -14.31
N SER A 242 20.31 42.69 -15.01
CA SER A 242 20.39 43.07 -16.40
C SER A 242 21.59 43.98 -16.64
N THR A 243 22.36 43.70 -17.69
CA THR A 243 22.85 44.78 -18.56
C THR A 243 22.78 44.30 -20.00
N VAL A 244 21.89 44.94 -20.75
CA VAL A 244 21.76 44.86 -22.21
C VAL A 244 22.53 46.03 -22.81
N GLY A 245 23.15 45.80 -23.97
CA GLY A 245 23.75 46.82 -24.85
C GLY A 245 25.25 46.59 -24.95
N GLY A 246 25.87 46.28 -26.10
CA GLY A 246 25.52 46.63 -27.48
C GLY A 246 26.82 47.13 -28.12
N ARG A 247 27.25 46.46 -29.20
CA ARG A 247 28.30 46.79 -30.20
C ARG A 247 28.96 48.19 -30.11
N ALA A 248 30.27 48.30 -30.33
CA ALA A 248 30.91 48.45 -31.67
C ALA A 248 32.34 49.07 -31.61
N VAL A 249 33.20 48.65 -32.56
CA VAL A 249 34.33 49.35 -33.23
C VAL A 249 35.45 50.01 -32.38
N ARG A 250 36.65 49.42 -32.37
CA ARG A 250 37.81 49.73 -33.25
C ARG A 250 38.94 48.74 -32.98
#